data_AF-A0A430PZR7-F1
#
_entry.id   AF-A0A430PZR7-F1
#
_cell.length_a   1.000
_cell.length_b   1.000
_cell.length_c   1.000
_cell.angle_alpha   90.00
_cell.angle_beta   90.00
_cell.angle_gamma   90.00
#
_symmetry.space_group_name_H-M   'P 1'
#
loop_
_entity.id
_entity.type
_entity.pdbx_description
1 polymer ?
#
loop_
_entity_poly.entity_id
_entity_poly.type
_entity_poly.pdbx_seq_one_letter_code
_entity_poly.pdbx_strand_id
1 'polypeptide(L)'
;VINSPKLKHEENLDSTSNSEEAAVNRLKEFVNKHNKAIRKFGLLQKPLDSQNFLVKHPDLNPEPEYQKAFNDELSAFRERIRARAKVRLEEAMMQIEEEEKQKRLGPGGLDPVEVFESLPTNLQECFEKKDVELLKTVLCSMDPQQAEYHMKRCVDSGLWVDNARDQQEEDGESSSNVNTDGNDDIAATIQTNKEPIHDNA
;
A
#
# COMPACT_ATOMS: atom_id res chain seq x y z
N VAL A 1 13.91 11.88 -10.69
CA VAL A 1 14.57 13.19 -10.45
C VAL A 1 13.79 13.89 -9.35
N ILE A 2 14.43 14.17 -8.21
CA ILE A 2 13.79 14.80 -7.06
C ILE A 2 13.65 16.28 -7.36
N ASN A 3 12.51 16.70 -7.90
CA ASN A 3 12.15 18.11 -7.93
C ASN A 3 10.78 18.26 -7.26
N SER A 4 10.76 18.96 -6.14
CA SER A 4 9.56 19.34 -5.41
C SER A 4 9.83 20.69 -4.74
N PRO A 5 8.78 21.51 -4.54
CA PRO A 5 8.86 22.96 -4.64
C PRO A 5 9.64 23.61 -3.50
N LYS A 6 10.26 24.77 -3.79
CA LYS A 6 10.92 25.61 -2.79
C LYS A 6 9.96 25.90 -1.64
N LEU A 7 10.43 25.62 -0.42
CA LEU A 7 9.83 26.08 0.83
C LEU A 7 9.74 27.61 0.77
N LYS A 8 8.52 28.14 0.88
CA LYS A 8 8.29 29.59 1.02
C LYS A 8 8.61 29.98 2.46
N HIS A 9 9.86 30.33 2.72
CA HIS A 9 10.18 31.18 3.85
C HIS A 9 10.28 32.60 3.29
N GLU A 10 9.16 33.34 3.32
CA GLU A 10 9.20 34.78 3.05
C GLU A 10 9.53 35.48 4.36
N GLU A 11 10.79 35.90 4.48
CA GLU A 11 11.26 36.72 5.60
C GLU A 11 10.65 38.13 5.50
N ASN A 12 9.92 38.53 6.53
CA ASN A 12 9.49 39.91 6.73
C ASN A 12 10.56 40.63 7.57
N LEU A 13 11.41 41.42 6.90
CA LEU A 13 12.70 41.91 7.39
C LEU A 13 12.69 43.04 8.44
N ASP A 14 11.52 43.58 8.84
CA ASP A 14 11.49 44.84 9.61
C ASP A 14 11.03 44.70 11.08
N SER A 15 10.73 43.48 11.53
CA SER A 15 10.29 43.20 12.92
C SER A 15 11.24 42.29 13.71
N THR A 16 12.30 41.81 13.07
CA THR A 16 13.23 40.80 13.61
C THR A 16 14.38 41.37 14.42
N SER A 17 14.80 42.62 14.22
CA SER A 17 16.01 43.18 14.84
C SER A 17 15.98 43.20 16.37
N ASN A 18 14.86 43.61 16.99
CA ASN A 18 14.68 43.56 18.45
C ASN A 18 14.56 42.11 18.99
N SER A 19 14.07 41.17 18.17
CA SER A 19 13.91 39.76 18.53
C SER A 19 15.25 39.01 18.46
N GLU A 20 16.06 39.32 17.46
CA GLU A 20 17.38 38.72 17.27
C GLU A 20 18.36 39.19 18.34
N GLU A 21 18.36 40.48 18.69
CA GLU A 21 19.22 40.99 19.77
C GLU A 21 18.84 40.36 21.12
N ALA A 22 17.54 40.19 21.39
CA ALA A 22 17.06 39.46 22.56
C ALA A 22 17.50 37.98 22.55
N ALA A 23 17.41 37.30 21.40
CA ALA A 23 17.87 35.92 21.26
C ALA A 23 19.39 35.78 21.46
N VAL A 24 20.18 36.72 20.94
CA VAL A 24 21.64 36.77 21.13
C VAL A 24 21.99 36.97 22.61
N ASN A 25 21.27 37.85 23.31
CA ASN A 25 21.50 38.08 24.73
C ASN A 25 21.13 36.85 25.58
N ARG A 26 19.98 36.20 25.29
CA ARG A 26 19.60 34.91 25.90
C ARG A 26 20.66 33.85 25.66
N LEU A 27 21.20 33.76 24.45
CA LEU A 27 22.26 32.81 24.11
C LEU A 27 23.56 33.09 24.90
N LYS A 28 23.98 34.36 25.00
CA LYS A 28 25.16 34.75 25.78
C LYS A 28 25.01 34.37 27.25
N GLU A 29 23.87 34.65 27.85
CA GLU A 29 23.58 34.29 29.25
C GLU A 29 23.57 32.77 29.45
N PHE A 30 22.94 32.05 28.54
CA PHE A 30 22.90 30.58 28.55
C PHE A 30 24.31 29.97 28.47
N VAL A 31 25.13 30.41 27.51
CA VAL A 31 26.50 29.92 27.32
C VAL A 31 27.36 30.20 28.55
N ASN A 32 27.19 31.36 29.17
CA ASN A 32 27.90 31.70 30.40
C ASN A 32 27.46 30.83 31.59
N LYS A 33 26.15 30.63 31.76
CA LYS A 33 25.58 29.82 32.83
C LYS A 33 25.95 28.34 32.72
N HIS A 34 25.89 27.78 31.51
CA HIS A 34 26.09 26.35 31.27
C HIS A 34 27.48 26.00 30.71
N ASN A 35 28.43 26.93 30.72
CA ASN A 35 29.74 26.79 30.06
C ASN A 35 30.47 25.46 30.38
N LYS A 36 30.49 25.07 31.65
CA LYS A 36 31.12 23.81 32.09
C LYS A 36 30.42 22.58 31.50
N ALA A 37 29.08 22.59 31.47
CA ALA A 37 28.30 21.49 30.94
C ALA A 37 28.42 21.40 29.41
N ILE A 38 28.41 22.54 28.71
CA ILE A 38 28.66 22.62 27.26
C ILE A 38 30.04 22.06 26.90
N ARG A 39 31.09 22.44 27.65
CA ARG A 39 32.45 21.89 27.44
C ARG A 39 32.49 20.38 27.67
N LYS A 40 31.83 19.89 28.73
CA LYS A 40 31.76 18.46 29.03
C LYS A 40 31.01 17.70 27.94
N PHE A 41 29.89 18.23 27.46
CA PHE A 41 29.13 17.67 26.35
C PHE A 41 29.96 17.61 25.07
N GLY A 42 30.66 18.69 24.73
CA GLY A 42 31.54 18.74 23.55
C GLY A 42 32.75 17.81 23.61
N LEU A 43 33.10 17.29 24.79
CA LEU A 43 34.15 16.28 24.97
C LEU A 43 33.63 14.85 24.74
N LEU A 44 32.31 14.63 24.78
CA LEU A 44 31.71 13.31 24.57
C LEU A 44 31.86 12.90 23.10
N GLN A 45 32.46 11.74 22.87
CA GLN A 45 32.66 11.20 21.52
C GLN A 45 31.57 10.20 21.12
N LYS A 46 30.97 9.50 22.09
CA LYS A 46 29.97 8.46 21.81
C LYS A 46 28.56 9.06 21.77
N PRO A 47 27.75 8.76 20.73
CA PRO A 47 26.40 9.30 20.61
C PRO A 47 25.50 9.00 21.81
N LEU A 48 25.62 7.79 22.37
CA LEU A 48 24.82 7.37 23.53
C LEU A 48 25.17 8.17 24.79
N ASP A 49 26.44 8.51 24.98
CA ASP A 49 26.88 9.32 26.12
C ASP A 49 26.31 10.74 26.01
N SER A 50 26.31 11.31 24.81
CA SER A 50 25.70 12.61 24.52
C SER A 50 24.19 12.60 24.77
N GLN A 51 23.48 11.57 24.31
CA GLN A 51 22.04 11.43 24.57
C GLN A 51 21.75 11.33 26.07
N ASN A 52 22.44 10.46 26.78
CA ASN A 52 22.29 10.29 28.23
C ASN A 52 22.65 11.57 28.99
N PHE A 53 23.64 12.32 28.52
CA PHE A 53 24.05 13.59 29.10
C PHE A 53 22.94 14.64 28.98
N LEU A 54 22.31 14.77 27.81
CA LEU A 54 21.21 15.71 27.59
C LEU A 54 19.95 15.32 28.40
N VAL A 55 19.67 14.03 28.55
CA VAL A 55 18.58 13.55 29.42
C VAL A 55 18.83 13.94 30.89
N LYS A 56 20.08 13.85 31.36
CA LYS A 56 20.47 14.25 32.73
C LYS A 56 20.57 15.76 32.92
N HIS A 57 20.66 16.52 31.84
CA HIS A 57 20.76 17.97 31.85
C HIS A 57 19.66 18.59 30.96
N PRO A 58 18.38 18.52 31.37
CA PRO A 58 17.27 19.06 30.59
C PRO A 58 17.41 20.58 30.36
N ASP A 59 18.11 21.29 31.25
CA ASP A 59 18.42 22.71 31.09
C ASP A 59 19.32 23.01 29.87
N LEU A 60 19.97 22.00 29.28
CA LEU A 60 20.77 22.14 28.06
C LEU A 60 19.96 21.87 26.79
N ASN A 61 18.70 21.43 26.91
CA ASN A 61 17.88 21.13 25.75
C ASN A 61 17.48 22.42 25.01
N PRO A 62 17.29 22.34 23.68
CA PRO A 62 16.79 23.47 22.90
C PRO A 62 15.44 23.97 23.43
N GLU A 63 15.16 25.25 23.20
CA GLU A 63 13.84 25.83 23.47
C GLU A 63 12.73 24.97 22.80
N PRO A 64 11.60 24.74 23.48
CA PRO A 64 10.57 23.82 23.01
C PRO A 64 10.04 24.17 21.61
N GLU A 65 10.08 25.44 21.21
CA GLU A 65 9.71 25.93 19.89
C GLU A 65 10.61 25.35 18.79
N TYR A 66 11.93 25.32 19.02
CA TYR A 66 12.90 24.74 18.07
C TYR A 66 12.77 23.22 18.01
N GLN A 67 12.59 22.56 19.15
CA GLN A 67 12.39 21.12 19.20
C GLN A 67 11.11 20.72 18.47
N LYS A 68 10.04 21.51 18.62
CA LYS A 68 8.77 21.31 17.92
C LYS A 68 8.95 21.47 16.41
N ALA A 69 9.54 22.57 15.94
CA ALA A 69 9.77 22.81 14.52
C ALA A 69 10.58 21.66 13.88
N PHE A 70 11.64 21.21 14.55
CA PHE A 70 12.44 20.08 14.09
C PHE A 70 11.64 18.77 14.02
N ASN A 71 10.84 18.47 15.06
CA ASN A 71 10.00 17.28 15.08
C ASN A 71 8.91 17.29 14.00
N ASP A 72 8.33 18.46 13.72
CA ASP A 72 7.34 18.68 12.66
C ASP A 72 7.97 18.46 11.26
N GLU A 73 9.20 18.93 11.06
CA GLU A 73 9.94 18.66 9.81
C GLU A 73 10.28 17.19 9.63
N LEU A 74 10.71 16.52 10.72
CA LEU A 74 11.00 15.09 10.71
C LEU A 74 9.75 14.25 10.45
N SER A 75 8.61 14.60 11.05
CA SER A 75 7.34 13.88 10.82
C SER A 75 6.90 14.03 9.37
N ALA A 76 6.91 15.25 8.83
CA ALA A 76 6.60 15.53 7.44
C ALA A 76 7.54 14.79 6.48
N PHE A 77 8.84 14.69 6.80
CA PHE A 77 9.79 13.93 6.00
C PHE A 77 9.48 12.43 6.01
N ARG A 78 9.20 11.85 7.18
CA ARG A 78 8.82 10.43 7.31
C ARG A 78 7.53 10.11 6.58
N GLU A 79 6.54 10.99 6.65
CA GLU A 79 5.28 10.86 5.91
C GLU A 79 5.51 10.83 4.40
N ARG A 80 6.36 11.72 3.88
CA ARG A 80 6.72 11.71 2.44
C ARG A 80 7.38 10.41 2.01
N ILE A 81 8.25 9.83 2.85
CA ILE A 81 8.87 8.54 2.55
C ILE A 81 7.81 7.43 2.50
N ARG A 82 6.94 7.37 3.51
CA ARG A 82 5.86 6.38 3.58
C ARG A 82 4.89 6.52 2.41
N ALA A 83 4.49 7.73 2.06
CA ALA A 83 3.60 7.99 0.94
C ALA A 83 4.18 7.46 -0.38
N ARG A 84 5.46 7.69 -0.64
CA ARG A 84 6.14 7.15 -1.84
C ARG A 84 6.25 5.64 -1.80
N ALA A 85 6.57 5.05 -0.64
CA ALA A 85 6.61 3.61 -0.49
C ALA A 85 5.24 2.98 -0.78
N LYS A 86 4.16 3.61 -0.29
CA LYS A 86 2.78 3.18 -0.55
C LYS A 86 2.44 3.22 -2.03
N VAL A 87 2.74 4.32 -2.74
CA VAL A 87 2.48 4.43 -4.19
C VAL A 87 3.20 3.32 -4.97
N ARG A 88 4.47 3.04 -4.65
CA ARG A 88 5.22 1.97 -5.32
C ARG A 88 4.65 0.58 -5.04
N LEU A 89 4.15 0.35 -3.84
CA LEU A 89 3.53 -0.92 -3.47
C LEU A 89 2.17 -1.09 -4.17
N GLU A 90 1.37 -0.03 -4.19
CA GLU A 90 0.05 0.00 -4.84
C GLU A 90 0.16 -0.22 -6.36
N GLU A 91 1.13 0.43 -7.01
CA GLU A 91 1.44 0.20 -8.43
C GLU A 91 1.85 -1.24 -8.70
N ALA A 92 2.72 -1.83 -7.88
CA ALA A 92 3.14 -3.22 -8.01
C ALA A 92 1.97 -4.20 -7.76
N MET A 93 1.11 -3.91 -6.79
CA MET A 93 -0.07 -4.71 -6.49
C MET A 93 -1.09 -4.67 -7.63
N MET A 94 -1.32 -3.49 -8.22
CA MET A 94 -2.21 -3.31 -9.36
C MET A 94 -1.71 -4.08 -10.59
N GLN A 95 -0.40 -4.10 -10.84
CA GLN A 95 0.18 -4.89 -11.93
C GLN A 95 -0.04 -6.41 -11.72
N ILE A 96 0.14 -6.89 -10.50
CA ILE A 96 -0.12 -8.30 -10.17
C ILE A 96 -1.60 -8.65 -10.36
N GLU A 97 -2.51 -7.79 -9.88
CA GLU A 97 -3.95 -7.98 -10.08
C GLU A 97 -4.33 -7.98 -11.56
N GLU A 98 -3.75 -7.10 -12.37
CA GLU A 98 -3.98 -7.06 -13.82
C GLU A 98 -3.44 -8.32 -14.50
N GLU A 99 -2.26 -8.81 -14.13
CA GLU A 99 -1.72 -10.10 -14.62
C GLU A 99 -2.61 -11.28 -14.22
N GLU A 100 -3.16 -11.30 -13.00
CA GLU A 100 -4.12 -12.31 -12.55
C GLU A 100 -5.45 -12.21 -13.31
N LYS A 101 -5.94 -10.99 -13.59
CA LYS A 101 -7.11 -10.76 -14.45
C LYS A 101 -6.87 -11.28 -15.86
N GLN A 102 -5.72 -10.96 -16.46
CA GLN A 102 -5.33 -11.44 -17.80
C GLN A 102 -5.31 -12.97 -17.87
N LYS A 103 -4.80 -13.65 -16.84
CA LYS A 103 -4.83 -15.13 -16.76
C LYS A 103 -6.25 -15.71 -16.61
N ARG A 104 -7.21 -14.94 -16.11
CA ARG A 104 -8.61 -15.34 -15.91
C ARG A 104 -9.53 -14.99 -17.08
N LEU A 105 -9.05 -14.24 -18.09
CA LEU A 105 -9.86 -13.87 -19.25
C LEU A 105 -10.27 -15.12 -20.04
N GLY A 106 -11.53 -15.14 -20.46
CA GLY A 106 -12.07 -16.15 -21.36
C GLY A 106 -11.60 -16.00 -22.81
N PRO A 107 -12.06 -16.88 -23.72
CA PRO A 107 -11.62 -16.93 -25.11
C PRO A 107 -11.82 -15.63 -25.91
N GLY A 108 -12.76 -14.78 -25.51
CA GLY A 108 -13.03 -13.46 -26.08
C GLY A 108 -12.44 -12.29 -25.30
N GLY A 109 -11.55 -12.55 -24.33
CA GLY A 109 -10.87 -11.49 -23.56
C GLY A 109 -11.75 -10.82 -22.50
N LEU A 110 -12.86 -11.44 -22.12
CA LEU A 110 -13.74 -10.96 -21.04
C LEU A 110 -13.51 -11.77 -19.76
N ASP A 111 -13.50 -11.11 -18.59
CA ASP A 111 -13.44 -11.79 -17.29
C ASP A 111 -14.82 -12.40 -16.96
N PRO A 112 -14.91 -13.71 -16.70
CA PRO A 112 -16.17 -14.36 -16.29
C PRO A 112 -16.84 -13.72 -15.07
N VAL A 113 -16.07 -13.21 -14.11
CA VAL A 113 -16.63 -12.55 -12.90
C VAL A 113 -17.22 -11.20 -13.25
N GLU A 114 -16.53 -10.37 -14.03
CA GLU A 114 -17.07 -9.07 -14.46
C GLU A 114 -18.32 -9.24 -15.34
N VAL A 115 -18.32 -10.25 -16.22
CA VAL A 115 -19.51 -10.58 -17.01
C VAL A 115 -20.64 -10.98 -16.08
N PHE A 116 -20.43 -11.94 -15.17
CA PHE A 116 -21.43 -12.42 -14.24
C PHE A 116 -22.04 -11.28 -13.39
N GLU A 117 -21.22 -10.41 -12.80
CA GLU A 117 -21.69 -9.28 -11.99
C GLU A 117 -22.49 -8.25 -12.80
N SER A 118 -22.18 -8.10 -14.10
CA SER A 118 -22.90 -7.19 -15.00
C SER A 118 -24.18 -7.77 -15.60
N LEU A 119 -24.44 -9.08 -15.43
CA LEU A 119 -25.64 -9.73 -15.96
C LEU A 119 -26.90 -9.29 -15.18
N PRO A 120 -28.07 -9.28 -15.82
CA PRO A 120 -29.35 -9.15 -15.13
C PRO A 120 -29.54 -10.25 -14.07
N THR A 121 -30.16 -9.92 -12.94
CA THR A 121 -30.39 -10.85 -11.81
C THR A 121 -31.07 -12.15 -12.24
N ASN A 122 -32.05 -12.07 -13.15
CA ASN A 122 -32.73 -13.25 -13.69
C ASN A 122 -31.77 -14.23 -14.39
N LEU A 123 -30.74 -13.72 -15.08
CA LEU A 123 -29.72 -14.53 -15.74
C LEU A 123 -28.66 -15.01 -14.74
N GLN A 124 -28.25 -14.16 -13.77
CA GLN A 124 -27.36 -14.57 -12.69
C GLN A 124 -27.90 -15.78 -11.93
N GLU A 125 -29.19 -15.75 -11.56
CA GLU A 125 -29.86 -16.85 -10.89
C GLU A 125 -29.85 -18.16 -11.70
N CYS A 126 -29.92 -18.07 -13.03
CA CYS A 126 -29.84 -19.26 -13.90
C CYS A 126 -28.46 -19.93 -13.79
N PHE A 127 -27.38 -19.14 -13.74
CA PHE A 127 -26.02 -19.65 -13.59
C PHE A 127 -25.73 -20.13 -12.16
N GLU A 128 -26.26 -19.44 -11.13
CA GLU A 128 -26.14 -19.87 -9.73
C GLU A 128 -26.82 -21.22 -9.48
N LYS A 129 -28.03 -21.39 -10.02
CA LYS A 129 -28.80 -22.64 -9.92
C LYS A 129 -28.32 -23.71 -10.92
N LYS A 130 -27.45 -23.34 -11.85
CA LYS A 130 -27.00 -24.18 -12.98
C LYS A 130 -28.18 -24.78 -13.78
N ASP A 131 -29.24 -23.99 -13.93
CA ASP A 131 -30.48 -24.41 -14.57
C ASP A 131 -30.55 -23.92 -16.02
N VAL A 132 -30.27 -24.83 -16.95
CA VAL A 132 -30.27 -24.59 -18.39
C VAL A 132 -31.68 -24.39 -18.95
N GLU A 133 -32.69 -25.00 -18.35
CA GLU A 133 -34.08 -24.86 -18.79
C GLU A 133 -34.65 -23.50 -18.41
N LEU A 134 -34.32 -23.05 -17.19
CA LEU A 134 -34.62 -21.69 -16.73
C LEU A 134 -33.91 -20.66 -17.60
N LEU A 135 -32.64 -20.88 -17.95
CA LEU A 135 -31.88 -20.00 -18.83
C LEU A 135 -32.58 -19.82 -20.19
N LYS A 136 -32.99 -20.92 -20.85
CA LYS A 136 -33.72 -20.88 -22.12
C LYS A 136 -35.04 -20.12 -22.01
N THR A 137 -35.77 -20.33 -20.92
CA THR A 137 -37.06 -19.67 -20.66
C THR A 137 -36.87 -18.16 -20.50
N VAL A 138 -35.85 -17.75 -19.74
CA VAL A 138 -35.49 -16.34 -19.54
C VAL A 138 -35.05 -15.69 -20.85
N LEU A 139 -34.25 -16.39 -21.68
CA LEU A 139 -33.85 -15.91 -23.00
C LEU A 139 -35.04 -15.71 -23.96
N CYS A 140 -36.01 -16.63 -23.97
CA CYS A 140 -37.21 -16.48 -24.79
C CYS A 140 -38.15 -15.38 -24.31
N SER A 141 -38.12 -15.03 -23.02
CA SER A 141 -38.96 -13.99 -22.43
C SER A 141 -38.42 -12.57 -22.62
N MET A 142 -37.13 -12.42 -22.92
CA MET A 142 -36.50 -11.11 -23.11
C MET A 142 -36.38 -10.73 -24.58
N ASP A 143 -35.99 -9.48 -24.83
CA ASP A 143 -35.78 -9.01 -26.20
C ASP A 143 -34.64 -9.81 -26.88
N PRO A 144 -34.85 -10.30 -28.12
CA PRO A 144 -33.86 -11.10 -28.83
C PRO A 144 -32.48 -10.45 -28.95
N GLN A 145 -32.41 -9.12 -29.09
CA GLN A 145 -31.13 -8.40 -29.20
C GLN A 145 -30.38 -8.38 -27.87
N GLN A 146 -31.10 -8.23 -26.76
CA GLN A 146 -30.52 -8.29 -25.41
C GLN A 146 -30.06 -9.70 -25.07
N ALA A 147 -30.84 -10.71 -25.47
CA ALA A 147 -30.49 -12.11 -25.26
C ALA A 147 -29.18 -12.48 -25.98
N GLU A 148 -29.05 -12.06 -27.25
CA GLU A 148 -27.83 -12.24 -28.03
C GLU A 148 -26.64 -11.49 -27.42
N TYR A 149 -26.85 -10.24 -26.99
CA TYR A 149 -25.81 -9.44 -26.34
C TYR A 149 -25.24 -10.12 -25.08
N HIS A 150 -26.11 -10.59 -24.17
CA HIS A 150 -25.68 -11.26 -22.95
C HIS A 150 -25.09 -12.65 -23.23
N MET A 151 -25.68 -13.42 -24.14
CA MET A 151 -25.19 -14.77 -24.46
C MET A 151 -23.81 -14.73 -25.10
N LYS A 152 -23.59 -13.82 -26.06
CA LYS A 152 -22.28 -13.62 -26.67
C LYS A 152 -21.20 -13.32 -25.62
N ARG A 153 -21.49 -12.46 -24.65
CA ARG A 153 -20.57 -12.15 -23.54
C ARG A 153 -20.33 -13.35 -22.61
N CYS A 154 -21.33 -14.19 -22.38
CA CYS A 154 -21.17 -15.42 -21.59
C CYS A 154 -20.24 -16.41 -22.30
N VAL A 155 -20.33 -16.52 -23.63
CA VAL A 155 -19.42 -17.35 -24.44
C VAL A 155 -18.01 -16.75 -24.50
N ASP A 156 -17.90 -15.45 -24.77
CA ASP A 156 -16.62 -14.73 -24.87
C ASP A 156 -15.87 -14.71 -23.52
N SER A 157 -16.57 -14.75 -22.38
CA SER A 157 -15.94 -14.89 -21.06
C SER A 157 -15.71 -16.34 -20.63
N GLY A 158 -16.19 -17.33 -21.38
CA GLY A 158 -16.09 -18.74 -21.01
C GLY A 158 -17.03 -19.17 -19.88
N LEU A 159 -17.97 -18.30 -19.47
CA LEU A 159 -19.04 -18.63 -18.50
C LEU A 159 -20.04 -19.65 -19.06
N TRP A 160 -20.20 -19.67 -20.39
CA TRP A 160 -21.06 -20.59 -21.11
C TRP A 160 -20.34 -21.20 -22.32
N VAL A 161 -20.51 -22.51 -22.54
CA VAL A 161 -19.97 -23.21 -23.71
C VAL A 161 -21.15 -23.58 -24.61
N ASP A 162 -21.16 -23.04 -25.84
CA ASP A 162 -22.13 -23.46 -26.84
C ASP A 162 -21.72 -24.82 -27.42
N ASN A 163 -22.42 -25.88 -27.01
CA ASN A 163 -22.28 -27.26 -27.52
C ASN A 163 -22.48 -27.40 -29.05
N ALA A 164 -22.77 -26.32 -29.77
CA ALA A 164 -22.92 -26.29 -31.23
C ALA A 164 -21.59 -26.06 -31.98
N ARG A 165 -20.52 -25.58 -31.31
CA ARG A 165 -19.21 -25.35 -31.93
C ARG A 165 -18.27 -26.57 -31.90
N ASP A 166 -18.66 -27.65 -31.22
CA ASP A 166 -17.88 -28.90 -31.02
C ASP A 166 -17.68 -29.75 -32.31
N GLN A 167 -17.83 -29.19 -33.51
CA GLN A 167 -17.58 -29.91 -34.77
C GLN A 167 -16.45 -29.33 -35.64
N GLN A 168 -15.71 -28.30 -35.20
CA GLN A 168 -14.69 -27.67 -36.07
C GLN A 168 -13.29 -27.43 -35.52
N GLU A 169 -12.95 -27.74 -34.26
CA GLU A 169 -11.57 -27.57 -33.79
C GLU A 169 -11.10 -28.75 -32.93
N GLU A 170 -10.84 -29.89 -33.59
CA GLU A 170 -9.83 -30.84 -33.11
C GLU A 170 -8.53 -30.58 -33.86
N ASP A 171 -7.56 -29.95 -33.19
CA ASP A 171 -6.14 -30.24 -33.36
C ASP A 171 -5.38 -29.68 -32.15
N GLY A 172 -4.79 -30.57 -31.32
CA GLY A 172 -3.72 -30.17 -30.41
C GLY A 172 -3.70 -30.73 -28.98
N GLU A 173 -3.71 -32.06 -28.83
CA GLU A 173 -2.96 -32.81 -27.81
C GLU A 173 -3.46 -32.86 -26.34
N SER A 174 -4.25 -33.92 -26.12
CA SER A 174 -4.36 -34.82 -24.97
C SER A 174 -3.42 -34.70 -23.75
N SER A 175 -4.10 -34.66 -22.59
CA SER A 175 -3.97 -35.56 -21.41
C SER A 175 -2.60 -35.87 -20.79
N SER A 176 -2.52 -35.64 -19.48
CA SER A 176 -2.11 -36.74 -18.59
C SER A 176 -3.05 -36.87 -17.40
N ASN A 177 -3.35 -38.12 -17.12
CA ASN A 177 -4.30 -38.64 -16.17
C ASN A 177 -3.49 -39.31 -15.03
N VAL A 178 -4.15 -39.56 -13.89
CA VAL A 178 -3.85 -40.63 -12.91
C VAL A 178 -2.94 -40.31 -11.68
N ASN A 179 -3.65 -40.21 -10.54
CA ASN A 179 -3.45 -40.86 -9.22
C ASN A 179 -2.89 -40.12 -7.99
N THR A 180 -3.63 -40.43 -6.93
CA THR A 180 -3.49 -40.32 -5.47
C THR A 180 -2.13 -40.72 -4.91
N ASP A 181 -1.60 -39.95 -3.95
CA ASP A 181 -1.42 -40.37 -2.54
C ASP A 181 -0.56 -39.39 -1.73
N GLY A 182 -0.98 -39.14 -0.48
CA GLY A 182 -0.09 -39.14 0.68
C GLY A 182 0.75 -37.89 1.02
N ASN A 183 0.21 -37.13 1.99
CA ASN A 183 0.88 -36.63 3.20
C ASN A 183 2.05 -35.62 3.17
N ASP A 184 1.81 -34.55 3.94
CA ASP A 184 2.63 -33.98 5.01
C ASP A 184 4.10 -33.62 4.75
N ASP A 185 4.37 -32.32 4.68
CA ASP A 185 5.17 -31.61 5.70
C ASP A 185 5.61 -30.23 5.18
N ILE A 186 5.01 -29.16 5.71
CA ILE A 186 5.72 -27.90 5.97
C ILE A 186 5.04 -27.19 7.14
N ALA A 187 5.16 -27.80 8.31
CA ALA A 187 5.05 -27.08 9.56
C ALA A 187 6.25 -26.14 9.73
N ALA A 188 5.93 -24.88 10.06
CA ALA A 188 6.71 -23.97 10.90
C ALA A 188 8.18 -23.68 10.54
N THR A 189 8.47 -22.44 10.15
CA THR A 189 9.46 -21.58 10.82
C THR A 189 9.27 -20.13 10.36
N ILE A 190 8.43 -19.36 11.04
CA ILE A 190 8.55 -17.90 11.11
C ILE A 190 9.17 -17.60 12.47
N GLN A 191 10.49 -17.43 12.48
CA GLN A 191 11.22 -16.95 13.64
C GLN A 191 10.94 -15.46 13.81
N THR A 192 10.01 -15.15 14.71
CA THR A 192 9.79 -13.79 15.20
C THR A 192 10.88 -13.45 16.21
N ASN A 193 11.94 -12.77 15.76
CA ASN A 193 12.90 -12.16 16.67
C ASN A 193 12.28 -10.89 17.27
N LYS A 194 11.65 -11.05 18.43
CA LYS A 194 11.23 -9.99 19.34
C LYS A 194 12.33 -9.82 20.39
N GLU A 195 13.13 -8.77 20.28
CA GLU A 195 14.07 -8.41 21.34
C GLU A 195 13.34 -7.73 22.52
N PRO A 196 13.82 -7.95 23.76
CA PRO A 196 13.07 -7.66 24.97
C PRO A 196 13.17 -6.20 25.42
N ILE A 197 12.04 -5.70 25.91
CA ILE A 197 11.90 -4.46 26.66
C ILE A 197 12.57 -4.68 28.02
N HIS A 198 13.64 -3.94 28.30
CA HIS A 198 14.20 -3.84 29.64
C HIS A 198 13.40 -2.83 30.46
N ASP A 199 12.64 -3.32 31.43
CA ASP A 199 12.14 -2.54 32.55
C ASP A 199 13.32 -2.09 33.41
N ASN A 200 13.44 -0.77 33.63
CA ASN A 200 14.29 -0.21 34.68
C ASN A 200 13.39 0.18 35.85
N ALA A 201 13.52 -0.58 36.94
CA ALA A 201 13.20 -0.14 38.29
C ALA A 201 14.28 0.81 38.82
#